data_AF-A0A501W3J4-F1
#
_entry.id   AF-A0A501W3J4-F1
#
_cell.length_a   1.000
_cell.length_b   1.000
_cell.length_c   1.000
_cell.angle_alpha   90.00
_cell.angle_beta   90.00
_cell.angle_gamma   90.00
#
_symmetry.space_group_name_H-M   'P 1'
#
loop_
_entity.id
_entity.type
_entity.pdbx_description
1 polymer ?
#
loop_
_entity_poly.entity_id
_entity_poly.type
_entity_poly.pdbx_seq_one_letter_code
_entity_poly.pdbx_strand_id
1 'polypeptide(L)'
;MKKHKKSICIVALFLSSCGGGEWDTSLHVQRILNSTKVIYEYDAWGGRDSHQFGIVIMDSSEDFEVNKVRNLPISYFTEVPNSSRIHAINLQKADDNNTSLNPIEKQEVRISDIHLEIDNYKEYSGYSDAGCGLNEYQFQTFKETKDSLYLFGLQKIFGINLEGKENVGFQKGNIKLITDSNGKLMRLEIKELFKGKANKHKYKKGTAEVIERKENSPVVCLRIYYFKPLKNIYSSEFTDYGIFKPIINNTMPNQAHE
;
A
#
# COMPACT_ATOMS: atom_id res chain seq x y z
N MET A 1 39.63 16.25 67.32
CA MET A 1 39.26 14.92 66.77
C MET A 1 38.26 15.10 65.64
N LYS A 2 38.70 14.90 64.39
CA LYS A 2 37.88 14.97 63.17
C LYS A 2 37.06 13.67 63.05
N LYS A 3 35.73 13.76 62.93
CA LYS A 3 34.89 12.64 62.48
C LYS A 3 34.36 12.98 61.09
N HIS A 4 34.90 12.29 60.09
CA HIS A 4 34.45 12.35 58.70
C HIS A 4 32.99 11.90 58.59
N LYS A 5 32.11 12.79 58.14
CA LYS A 5 30.80 12.39 57.58
C LYS A 5 31.07 11.86 56.18
N LYS A 6 30.80 10.56 55.97
CA LYS A 6 30.82 9.94 54.65
C LYS A 6 29.63 10.50 53.85
N SER A 7 29.90 11.33 52.85
CA SER A 7 28.91 11.63 51.81
C SER A 7 28.69 10.36 50.99
N ILE A 8 27.49 9.80 51.10
CA ILE A 8 27.01 8.76 50.19
C ILE A 8 26.58 9.48 48.91
N CYS A 9 27.40 9.42 47.87
CA CYS A 9 26.99 9.77 46.52
C CYS A 9 25.99 8.72 46.05
N ILE A 10 24.70 9.07 46.02
CA ILE A 10 23.69 8.32 45.29
C ILE A 10 23.94 8.61 43.81
N VAL A 11 24.65 7.71 43.14
CA VAL A 11 24.72 7.69 41.68
C VAL A 11 23.31 7.34 41.20
N ALA A 12 22.60 8.34 40.69
CA ALA A 12 21.38 8.12 39.93
C ALA A 12 21.75 7.29 38.70
N LEU A 13 21.43 6.00 38.75
CA LEU A 13 21.36 5.15 37.58
C LEU A 13 20.25 5.74 36.70
N PHE A 14 20.63 6.55 35.72
CA PHE A 14 19.79 6.83 34.57
C PHE A 14 19.50 5.49 33.91
N LEU A 15 18.32 4.94 34.21
CA LEU A 15 17.70 3.93 33.38
C LEU A 15 17.48 4.61 32.03
N SER A 16 18.41 4.39 31.11
CA SER A 16 18.22 4.70 29.70
C SER A 16 16.91 4.05 29.29
N SER A 17 15.93 4.90 28.96
CA SER A 17 14.69 4.52 28.31
C SER A 17 15.03 3.68 27.08
N CYS A 18 14.97 2.38 27.24
CA CYS A 18 15.10 1.42 26.15
C CYS A 18 13.70 1.29 25.57
N GLY A 19 13.31 2.24 24.70
CA GLY A 19 11.93 2.29 24.18
C GLY A 19 11.61 3.30 23.08
N GLY A 20 12.57 4.13 22.64
CA GLY A 20 12.36 5.09 21.56
C GLY A 20 13.42 4.92 20.47
N GLY A 21 13.28 3.91 19.61
CA GLY A 21 14.06 3.85 18.38
C GLY A 21 13.49 4.82 17.35
N GLU A 22 14.35 5.48 16.57
CA GLU A 22 13.92 6.21 15.38
C GLU A 22 13.29 5.23 14.37
N TRP A 23 12.17 5.63 13.76
CA TRP A 23 11.53 4.88 12.68
C TRP A 23 12.04 5.37 11.33
N ASP A 24 12.58 4.47 10.52
CA ASP A 24 12.79 4.72 9.09
C ASP A 24 11.45 4.50 8.37
N THR A 25 10.88 5.58 7.83
CA THR A 25 9.50 5.60 7.32
C THR A 25 9.47 5.99 5.85
N SER A 26 8.92 5.12 5.02
CA SER A 26 8.49 5.45 3.67
C SER A 26 7.03 5.85 3.67
N LEU A 27 6.74 7.10 3.29
CA LEU A 27 5.38 7.63 3.20
C LEU A 27 5.00 7.91 1.75
N HIS A 28 3.82 7.46 1.38
CA HIS A 28 3.16 7.93 0.17
C HIS A 28 1.79 8.50 0.51
N VAL A 29 1.46 9.62 -0.12
CA VAL A 29 0.24 10.38 0.16
C VAL A 29 -0.59 10.55 -1.10
N GLN A 30 -1.91 10.42 -0.97
CA GLN A 30 -2.86 10.92 -1.95
C GLN A 30 -3.86 11.87 -1.28
N ARG A 31 -4.26 12.92 -1.99
CA ARG A 31 -5.32 13.83 -1.54
C ARG A 31 -6.68 13.24 -1.85
N ILE A 32 -7.62 13.46 -0.91
CA ILE A 32 -9.03 13.15 -1.10
C ILE A 32 -9.70 14.37 -1.74
N LEU A 33 -10.43 14.17 -2.83
CA LEU A 33 -11.11 15.29 -3.50
C LEU A 33 -12.12 15.95 -2.54
N ASN A 34 -12.10 17.28 -2.49
CA ASN A 34 -12.98 18.10 -1.64
C ASN A 34 -12.87 17.80 -0.13
N SER A 35 -11.68 17.41 0.36
CA SER A 35 -11.40 17.19 1.78
C SER A 35 -10.13 17.90 2.23
N THR A 36 -10.05 18.25 3.52
CA THR A 36 -8.79 18.60 4.19
C THR A 36 -7.98 17.36 4.58
N LYS A 37 -8.54 16.16 4.39
CA LYS A 37 -7.90 14.89 4.73
C LYS A 37 -7.13 14.30 3.58
N VAL A 38 -6.14 13.50 3.94
CA VAL A 38 -5.28 12.75 3.03
C VAL A 38 -5.27 11.28 3.42
N ILE A 39 -4.92 10.44 2.45
CA ILE A 39 -4.68 9.02 2.69
C ILE A 39 -3.17 8.81 2.61
N TYR A 40 -2.60 8.25 3.66
CA TYR A 40 -1.23 7.77 3.67
C TYR A 40 -1.20 6.27 3.49
N GLU A 41 -0.30 5.79 2.63
CA GLU A 41 0.21 4.42 2.66
C GLU A 41 1.65 4.51 3.20
N TYR A 42 1.93 3.78 4.27
CA TYR A 42 3.24 3.82 4.92
C TYR A 42 3.85 2.44 5.10
N ASP A 43 5.18 2.42 5.12
CA ASP A 43 6.01 1.28 5.47
C ASP A 43 7.12 1.79 6.39
N ALA A 44 7.15 1.33 7.63
CA ALA A 44 8.01 1.83 8.69
C ALA A 44 8.78 0.69 9.38
N TRP A 45 10.09 0.88 9.50
CA TRP A 45 11.02 -0.03 10.16
C TRP A 45 11.62 0.65 11.39
N GLY A 46 11.60 -0.02 12.53
CA GLY A 46 12.07 0.53 13.80
C GLY A 46 12.90 -0.48 14.59
N GLY A 47 13.98 -0.01 15.21
CA GLY A 47 14.78 -0.83 16.12
C GLY A 47 15.19 -2.20 15.57
N ARG A 48 15.27 -3.20 16.45
CA ARG A 48 15.89 -4.50 16.13
C ARG A 48 15.09 -5.35 15.15
N ASP A 49 13.76 -5.33 15.19
CA ASP A 49 12.85 -6.15 14.35
C ASP A 49 11.42 -5.57 14.27
N SER A 50 11.20 -4.28 14.55
CA SER A 50 9.84 -3.72 14.51
C SER A 50 9.50 -3.28 13.09
N HIS A 51 8.40 -3.80 12.55
CA HIS A 51 7.90 -3.45 11.23
C HIS A 51 6.41 -3.12 11.33
N GLN A 52 6.02 -1.97 10.78
CA GLN A 52 4.62 -1.56 10.69
C GLN A 52 4.37 -0.96 9.31
N PHE A 53 3.28 -1.36 8.69
CA PHE A 53 2.84 -0.81 7.42
C PHE A 53 1.31 -0.76 7.40
N GLY A 54 0.75 0.11 6.58
CA GLY A 54 -0.69 0.22 6.49
C GLY A 54 -1.18 1.45 5.75
N ILE A 55 -2.49 1.61 5.79
CA ILE A 55 -3.21 2.76 5.24
C ILE A 55 -3.88 3.50 6.38
N VAL A 56 -3.73 4.83 6.38
CA VAL A 56 -4.34 5.72 7.39
C VAL A 56 -4.96 6.93 6.70
N ILE A 57 -6.01 7.48 7.32
CA ILE A 57 -6.67 8.71 6.89
C ILE A 57 -6.55 9.72 8.02
N MET A 58 -6.01 10.90 7.72
CA MET A 58 -5.73 11.94 8.71
C MET A 58 -5.83 13.32 8.07
N ASP A 59 -5.88 14.37 8.90
CA ASP A 59 -5.91 15.74 8.39
C ASP A 59 -4.56 16.10 7.75
N SER A 60 -4.59 16.84 6.64
CA SER A 60 -3.37 17.26 5.94
C SER A 60 -2.47 18.22 6.73
N SER A 61 -2.99 18.80 7.82
CA SER A 61 -2.24 19.64 8.75
C SER A 61 -1.60 18.89 9.92
N GLU A 62 -1.92 17.60 10.09
CA GLU A 62 -1.35 16.76 11.15
C GLU A 62 -0.06 16.08 10.68
N ASP A 63 0.93 16.02 11.57
CA ASP A 63 2.17 15.29 11.31
C ASP A 63 1.95 13.77 11.43
N PHE A 64 2.53 13.01 10.51
CA PHE A 64 2.48 11.55 10.55
C PHE A 64 3.43 11.00 11.62
N GLU A 65 2.89 10.21 12.54
CA GLU A 65 3.67 9.49 13.56
C GLU A 65 3.23 8.03 13.66
N VAL A 66 4.16 7.10 13.36
CA VAL A 66 3.91 5.64 13.32
C VAL A 66 3.18 5.14 14.57
N ASN A 67 3.55 5.63 15.76
CA ASN A 67 3.00 5.18 17.03
C ASN A 67 1.63 5.80 17.38
N LYS A 68 1.19 6.85 16.68
CA LYS A 68 -0.09 7.54 16.95
C LYS A 68 -1.18 7.17 15.94
N VAL A 69 -0.78 6.72 14.75
CA VAL A 69 -1.74 6.41 13.69
C VAL A 69 -2.43 5.06 13.91
N ARG A 70 -3.70 4.99 13.50
CA ARG A 70 -4.50 3.76 13.54
C ARG A 70 -4.70 3.22 12.13
N ASN A 71 -4.17 2.02 11.89
CA ASN A 71 -4.31 1.36 10.59
C ASN A 71 -5.76 1.04 10.26
N LEU A 72 -6.12 1.37 9.03
CA LEU A 72 -7.38 0.96 8.43
C LEU A 72 -7.17 -0.38 7.73
N PRO A 73 -8.12 -1.33 7.87
CA PRO A 73 -8.05 -2.62 7.21
C PRO A 73 -8.43 -2.45 5.73
N ILE A 74 -7.56 -1.78 4.95
CA ILE A 74 -7.79 -1.49 3.53
C ILE A 74 -6.66 -2.14 2.74
N SER A 75 -7.03 -2.94 1.75
CA SER A 75 -6.12 -3.52 0.76
C SER A 75 -6.29 -2.89 -0.62
N TYR A 76 -7.50 -2.43 -0.95
CA TYR A 76 -7.86 -1.89 -2.26
C TYR A 76 -9.05 -0.92 -2.15
N PHE A 77 -8.99 0.23 -2.81
CA PHE A 77 -10.13 1.14 -2.99
C PHE A 77 -10.93 0.75 -4.22
N THR A 78 -12.23 0.52 -4.10
CA THR A 78 -13.07 0.16 -5.27
C THR A 78 -13.50 1.36 -6.09
N GLU A 79 -13.32 2.56 -5.55
CA GLU A 79 -13.56 3.82 -6.24
C GLU A 79 -12.50 4.87 -5.88
N VAL A 80 -12.48 5.98 -6.61
CA VAL A 80 -11.60 7.11 -6.27
C VAL A 80 -12.09 7.71 -4.94
N PRO A 81 -11.26 7.77 -3.89
CA PRO A 81 -11.68 8.29 -2.60
C PRO A 81 -12.18 9.74 -2.68
N ASN A 82 -13.32 10.02 -2.03
CA ASN A 82 -13.90 11.36 -1.93
C ASN A 82 -14.29 11.70 -0.48
N SER A 83 -14.56 12.98 -0.22
CA SER A 83 -14.82 13.49 1.13
C SER A 83 -16.11 12.97 1.79
N SER A 84 -17.06 12.45 1.01
CA SER A 84 -18.33 11.94 1.56
C SER A 84 -18.29 10.46 1.89
N ARG A 85 -17.66 9.67 1.02
CA ARG A 85 -17.69 8.20 1.10
C ARG A 85 -16.42 7.61 0.51
N ILE A 86 -15.89 6.58 1.17
CA ILE A 86 -14.80 5.76 0.67
C ILE A 86 -15.26 4.31 0.69
N HIS A 87 -15.22 3.67 -0.48
CA HIS A 87 -15.43 2.23 -0.61
C HIS A 87 -14.11 1.49 -0.76
N ALA A 88 -13.92 0.51 0.11
CA ALA A 88 -12.70 -0.27 0.17
C ALA A 88 -12.97 -1.76 0.35
N ILE A 89 -11.95 -2.54 0.04
CA ILE A 89 -11.89 -3.97 0.29
C ILE A 89 -10.74 -4.26 1.22
N ASN A 90 -10.99 -5.12 2.19
CA ASN A 90 -9.97 -5.77 3.00
C ASN A 90 -9.77 -7.20 2.51
N LEU A 91 -8.53 -7.57 2.22
CA LEU A 91 -8.15 -8.93 1.87
C LEU A 91 -7.52 -9.60 3.08
N GLN A 92 -8.24 -10.56 3.65
CA GLN A 92 -7.78 -11.37 4.77
C GLN A 92 -7.22 -12.69 4.26
N LYS A 93 -6.08 -13.13 4.80
CA LYS A 93 -5.45 -14.39 4.40
C LYS A 93 -6.43 -15.57 4.58
N ALA A 94 -6.62 -16.38 3.55
CA ALA A 94 -7.39 -17.61 3.66
C ALA A 94 -6.56 -18.75 4.27
N ASP A 95 -7.08 -19.46 5.26
CA ASP A 95 -6.41 -20.60 5.89
C ASP A 95 -6.23 -21.80 4.94
N ASP A 96 -7.16 -22.00 4.01
CA ASP A 96 -7.27 -23.17 3.13
C ASP A 96 -7.30 -22.81 1.63
N ASN A 97 -7.01 -21.55 1.28
CA ASN A 97 -7.20 -21.00 -0.08
C ASN A 97 -8.63 -21.15 -0.61
N ASN A 98 -9.61 -21.37 0.27
CA ASN A 98 -11.01 -21.31 -0.05
C ASN A 98 -11.47 -19.86 0.03
N THR A 99 -12.10 -19.41 -1.05
CA THR A 99 -12.45 -18.02 -1.27
C THR A 99 -13.88 -17.96 -1.78
N SER A 100 -14.53 -16.82 -1.55
CA SER A 100 -15.90 -16.57 -1.98
C SER A 100 -15.95 -15.28 -2.78
N LEU A 101 -16.88 -15.20 -3.74
CA LEU A 101 -17.17 -13.94 -4.44
C LEU A 101 -18.07 -13.02 -3.63
N ASN A 102 -18.64 -13.51 -2.52
CA ASN A 102 -19.37 -12.70 -1.57
C ASN A 102 -18.46 -12.31 -0.40
N PRO A 103 -18.64 -11.10 0.15
CA PRO A 103 -17.86 -10.68 1.31
C PRO A 103 -18.19 -11.58 2.50
N ILE A 104 -17.18 -11.83 3.34
CA ILE A 104 -17.34 -12.57 4.60
C ILE A 104 -17.92 -11.67 5.69
N GLU A 105 -17.63 -10.37 5.64
CA GLU A 105 -18.07 -9.38 6.60
C GLU A 105 -18.09 -8.01 5.93
N LYS A 106 -19.01 -7.14 6.37
CA LYS A 106 -19.01 -5.73 6.02
C LYS A 106 -18.76 -4.90 7.26
N GLN A 107 -17.85 -3.95 7.18
CA GLN A 107 -17.50 -3.05 8.27
C GLN A 107 -17.75 -1.61 7.82
N GLU A 108 -18.28 -0.81 8.73
CA GLU A 108 -18.38 0.63 8.57
C GLU A 108 -17.53 1.33 9.63
N VAL A 109 -16.73 2.30 9.19
CA VAL A 109 -15.91 3.13 10.05
C VAL A 109 -16.21 4.58 9.73
N ARG A 110 -16.35 5.40 10.76
CA ARG A 110 -16.50 6.84 10.59
C ARG A 110 -15.21 7.55 10.98
N ILE A 111 -14.64 8.30 10.06
CA ILE A 111 -13.41 9.08 10.27
C ILE A 111 -13.79 10.55 10.07
N SER A 112 -14.19 11.20 11.17
CA SER A 112 -14.79 12.53 11.14
C SER A 112 -16.05 12.59 10.24
N ASP A 113 -15.96 13.30 9.13
CA ASP A 113 -16.98 13.49 8.09
C ASP A 113 -16.95 12.42 7.00
N ILE A 114 -15.92 11.58 6.94
CA ILE A 114 -15.78 10.52 5.94
C ILE A 114 -16.46 9.24 6.45
N HIS A 115 -17.37 8.69 5.64
CA HIS A 115 -17.94 7.36 5.82
C HIS A 115 -17.12 6.33 5.03
N LEU A 116 -16.43 5.45 5.75
CA LEU A 116 -15.64 4.36 5.17
C LEU A 116 -16.41 3.05 5.26
N GLU A 117 -16.68 2.43 4.12
CA GLU A 117 -17.31 1.12 4.02
C GLU A 117 -16.28 0.11 3.48
N ILE A 118 -16.14 -1.00 4.21
CA ILE A 118 -15.13 -2.01 3.94
C ILE A 118 -15.81 -3.36 3.78
N ASP A 119 -15.73 -3.91 2.58
CA ASP A 119 -16.10 -5.30 2.33
C ASP A 119 -14.89 -6.21 2.57
N ASN A 120 -14.99 -7.13 3.53
CA ASN A 120 -13.93 -8.08 3.83
C ASN A 120 -14.08 -9.33 2.95
N TYR A 121 -12.98 -9.78 2.34
CA TYR A 121 -12.91 -11.03 1.57
C TYR A 121 -11.74 -11.89 2.03
N LYS A 122 -11.85 -13.21 1.84
CA LYS A 122 -10.71 -14.12 1.91
C LYS A 122 -9.88 -14.01 0.63
N GLU A 123 -8.59 -13.76 0.78
CA GLU A 123 -7.61 -13.70 -0.30
C GLU A 123 -7.17 -15.09 -0.74
N TYR A 124 -7.16 -15.32 -2.04
CA TYR A 124 -6.57 -16.51 -2.63
C TYR A 124 -5.07 -16.34 -2.78
N SER A 125 -4.29 -17.18 -2.09
CA SER A 125 -2.82 -17.14 -2.12
C SER A 125 -2.17 -18.30 -2.89
N GLY A 126 -2.98 -19.16 -3.51
CA GLY A 126 -2.51 -20.30 -4.31
C GLY A 126 -2.22 -19.93 -5.77
N TYR A 127 -1.86 -20.94 -6.57
CA TYR A 127 -1.66 -20.76 -8.00
C TYR A 127 -2.98 -20.78 -8.76
N SER A 128 -3.19 -19.84 -9.67
CA SER A 128 -4.33 -19.83 -10.59
C SER A 128 -4.01 -19.11 -11.89
N ASP A 129 -4.79 -19.38 -12.92
CA ASP A 129 -4.72 -18.64 -14.19
C ASP A 129 -5.36 -17.23 -14.11
N ALA A 130 -5.85 -16.81 -12.95
CA ALA A 130 -6.25 -15.43 -12.69
C ALA A 130 -5.08 -14.44 -12.74
N GLY A 131 -3.83 -14.92 -12.69
CA GLY A 131 -2.64 -14.09 -12.75
C GLY A 131 -2.46 -13.18 -11.53
N CYS A 132 -2.83 -13.67 -10.34
CA CYS A 132 -2.78 -13.02 -9.02
C CYS A 132 -1.36 -12.70 -8.50
N GLY A 133 -0.47 -12.23 -9.36
CA GLY A 133 0.93 -11.99 -9.01
C GLY A 133 1.46 -10.70 -9.60
N LEU A 134 2.79 -10.57 -9.51
CA LEU A 134 3.51 -9.46 -10.10
C LEU A 134 3.54 -9.59 -11.63
N ASN A 135 3.26 -8.49 -12.31
CA ASN A 135 3.46 -8.32 -13.74
C ASN A 135 4.31 -7.06 -13.95
N GLU A 136 5.17 -7.06 -14.94
CA GLU A 136 6.06 -5.95 -15.23
C GLU A 136 6.02 -5.58 -16.71
N TYR A 137 5.86 -4.28 -16.97
CA TYR A 137 5.76 -3.70 -18.29
C TYR A 137 6.57 -2.41 -18.37
N GLN A 138 6.92 -2.04 -19.59
CA GLN A 138 7.34 -0.70 -19.96
C GLN A 138 6.21 0.05 -20.66
N PHE A 139 6.23 1.37 -20.62
CA PHE A 139 5.28 2.22 -21.34
C PHE A 139 5.96 3.46 -21.93
N GLN A 140 5.40 3.97 -23.03
CA GLN A 140 5.97 5.13 -23.76
C GLN A 140 5.45 6.46 -23.24
N THR A 141 4.15 6.55 -22.95
CA THR A 141 3.48 7.78 -22.50
C THR A 141 2.21 7.44 -21.72
N PHE A 142 1.64 8.43 -21.05
CA PHE A 142 0.41 8.30 -20.29
C PHE A 142 -0.57 9.44 -20.57
N LYS A 143 -1.83 9.23 -20.23
CA LYS A 143 -2.85 10.26 -20.14
C LYS A 143 -3.61 10.10 -18.84
N GLU A 144 -3.60 11.14 -18.04
CA GLU A 144 -4.38 11.18 -16.81
C GLU A 144 -5.74 11.84 -17.07
N THR A 145 -6.79 11.29 -16.46
CA THR A 145 -8.13 11.88 -16.39
C THR A 145 -8.50 12.08 -14.93
N LYS A 146 -9.69 12.62 -14.66
CA LYS A 146 -10.18 12.77 -13.29
C LYS A 146 -10.14 11.45 -12.53
N ASP A 147 -10.61 10.37 -13.16
CA ASP A 147 -10.89 9.09 -12.47
C ASP A 147 -9.93 7.96 -12.85
N SER A 148 -9.15 8.11 -13.92
CA SER A 148 -8.30 7.03 -14.46
C SER A 148 -6.95 7.52 -14.98
N LEU A 149 -5.98 6.61 -15.00
CA LEU A 149 -4.68 6.72 -15.66
C LEU A 149 -4.61 5.75 -16.84
N TYR A 150 -4.33 6.26 -18.03
CA TYR A 150 -4.15 5.46 -19.24
C TYR A 150 -2.67 5.42 -19.62
N LEU A 151 -2.15 4.23 -19.93
CA LEU A 151 -0.78 4.00 -20.36
C LEU A 151 -0.78 3.50 -21.82
N PHE A 152 0.17 3.99 -22.61
CA PHE A 152 0.26 3.71 -24.05
C PHE A 152 1.65 3.21 -24.44
N GLY A 153 1.70 2.41 -25.50
CA GLY A 153 2.95 1.83 -26.01
C GLY A 153 3.52 0.81 -25.03
N LEU A 154 2.68 -0.10 -24.54
CA LEU A 154 3.07 -1.12 -23.58
C LEU A 154 4.02 -2.14 -24.20
N GLN A 155 5.08 -2.47 -23.46
CA GLN A 155 5.99 -3.56 -23.78
C GLN A 155 6.10 -4.49 -22.58
N LYS A 156 5.80 -5.78 -22.77
CA LYS A 156 5.90 -6.79 -21.71
C LYS A 156 7.35 -7.03 -21.32
N ILE A 157 7.63 -7.00 -20.02
CA ILE A 157 8.86 -7.54 -19.43
C ILE A 157 8.55 -8.91 -18.80
N PHE A 158 7.52 -8.99 -17.95
CA PHE A 158 7.15 -10.20 -17.21
C PHE A 158 5.64 -10.24 -16.89
N GLY A 159 5.07 -11.43 -16.72
CA GLY A 159 3.64 -11.63 -16.38
C GLY A 159 2.75 -11.95 -17.59
N ILE A 160 1.45 -12.16 -17.34
CA ILE A 160 0.48 -12.66 -18.35
C ILE A 160 -0.72 -11.74 -18.58
N ASN A 161 -1.06 -10.86 -17.63
CA ASN A 161 -2.38 -10.24 -17.58
C ASN A 161 -2.68 -9.26 -18.74
N LEU A 162 -1.65 -8.59 -19.29
CA LEU A 162 -1.78 -7.61 -20.38
C LEU A 162 -1.02 -8.04 -21.64
N GLU A 163 -0.83 -9.34 -21.85
CA GLU A 163 -0.16 -9.83 -23.05
C GLU A 163 -0.90 -9.40 -24.34
N GLY A 164 -0.15 -8.91 -25.32
CA GLY A 164 -0.68 -8.43 -26.59
C GLY A 164 -1.44 -7.09 -26.53
N LYS A 165 -1.50 -6.42 -25.37
CA LYS A 165 -2.10 -5.09 -25.25
C LYS A 165 -1.07 -4.01 -25.56
N GLU A 166 -1.44 -3.05 -26.41
CA GLU A 166 -0.63 -1.85 -26.65
C GLU A 166 -0.94 -0.73 -25.64
N ASN A 167 -2.16 -0.72 -25.09
CA ASN A 167 -2.68 0.31 -24.20
C ASN A 167 -3.47 -0.31 -23.04
N VAL A 168 -3.48 0.33 -21.88
CA VAL A 168 -4.29 -0.08 -20.72
C VAL A 168 -4.76 1.14 -19.94
N GLY A 169 -5.91 1.03 -19.27
CA GLY A 169 -6.42 2.04 -18.35
C GLY A 169 -6.62 1.45 -16.97
N PHE A 170 -6.27 2.21 -15.93
CA PHE A 170 -6.48 1.86 -14.54
C PHE A 170 -7.27 2.96 -13.85
N GLN A 171 -8.20 2.56 -12.99
CA GLN A 171 -8.87 3.50 -12.11
C GLN A 171 -7.87 4.03 -11.06
N LYS A 172 -7.97 5.31 -10.76
CA LYS A 172 -7.24 5.93 -9.66
C LYS A 172 -7.72 5.44 -8.30
N GLY A 173 -6.91 5.65 -7.28
CA GLY A 173 -7.12 5.21 -5.90
C GLY A 173 -6.08 4.19 -5.47
N ASN A 174 -5.60 3.36 -6.40
CA ASN A 174 -4.65 2.26 -6.13
C ASN A 174 -3.38 2.32 -7.00
N ILE A 175 -2.98 3.55 -7.34
CA ILE A 175 -1.79 3.84 -8.16
C ILE A 175 -0.78 4.52 -7.25
N LYS A 176 0.45 4.01 -7.22
CA LYS A 176 1.56 4.54 -6.43
C LYS A 176 2.73 4.89 -7.34
N LEU A 177 3.29 6.08 -7.17
CA LEU A 177 4.52 6.49 -7.85
C LEU A 177 5.72 6.08 -7.00
N ILE A 178 6.68 5.40 -7.61
CA ILE A 178 8.00 5.18 -7.02
C ILE A 178 8.99 6.05 -7.79
N THR A 179 9.66 6.96 -7.10
CA THR A 179 10.55 7.96 -7.71
C THR A 179 11.94 7.92 -7.13
N ASP A 180 12.89 8.53 -7.84
CA ASP A 180 14.17 8.93 -7.24
C ASP A 180 14.02 10.21 -6.39
N SER A 181 15.12 10.66 -5.81
CA SER A 181 15.18 11.87 -4.97
C SER A 181 14.88 13.17 -5.73
N ASN A 182 14.99 13.17 -7.06
CA ASN A 182 14.68 14.32 -7.91
C ASN A 182 13.22 14.28 -8.40
N GLY A 183 12.42 13.33 -7.90
CA GLY A 183 11.03 13.13 -8.31
C GLY A 183 10.88 12.48 -9.68
N LYS A 184 11.96 11.97 -10.30
CA LYS A 184 11.88 11.22 -11.56
C LYS A 184 11.23 9.87 -11.30
N LEU A 185 10.21 9.54 -12.07
CA LEU A 185 9.48 8.29 -11.99
C LEU A 185 10.39 7.11 -12.36
N MET A 186 10.60 6.20 -11.39
CA MET A 186 11.27 4.93 -11.61
C MET A 186 10.28 3.85 -12.05
N ARG A 187 9.12 3.80 -11.39
CA ARG A 187 8.00 2.93 -11.79
C ARG A 187 6.67 3.44 -11.22
N LEU A 188 5.57 3.09 -11.89
CA LEU A 188 4.25 3.03 -11.29
C LEU A 188 4.07 1.65 -10.65
N GLU A 189 3.51 1.61 -9.47
CA GLU A 189 2.98 0.40 -8.83
C GLU A 189 1.46 0.51 -8.79
N ILE A 190 0.77 -0.40 -9.50
CA ILE A 190 -0.69 -0.39 -9.63
C ILE A 190 -1.23 -1.71 -9.11
N LYS A 191 -2.16 -1.65 -8.15
CA LYS A 191 -2.91 -2.81 -7.67
C LYS A 191 -4.24 -2.86 -8.44
N GLU A 192 -4.61 -4.02 -8.95
CA GLU A 192 -5.91 -4.31 -9.55
C GLU A 192 -6.54 -5.49 -8.82
N LEU A 193 -7.79 -5.34 -8.40
CA LEU A 193 -8.54 -6.43 -7.81
C LEU A 193 -9.02 -7.39 -8.90
N PHE A 194 -8.59 -8.64 -8.84
CA PHE A 194 -9.29 -9.73 -9.53
C PHE A 194 -10.30 -10.35 -8.58
N LYS A 195 -11.56 -10.34 -8.96
CA LYS A 195 -12.66 -10.97 -8.23
C LYS A 195 -13.55 -11.71 -9.23
N GLY A 196 -13.31 -13.01 -9.39
CA GLY A 196 -13.98 -13.79 -10.43
C GLY A 196 -13.72 -15.28 -10.30
N LYS A 197 -14.09 -16.04 -11.34
CA LYS A 197 -13.79 -17.47 -11.41
C LYS A 197 -12.55 -17.70 -12.26
N ALA A 198 -11.72 -18.64 -11.83
CA ALA A 198 -10.46 -19.02 -12.45
C ALA A 198 -10.13 -20.49 -12.17
N ASN A 199 -9.20 -21.06 -12.92
CA ASN A 199 -8.70 -22.41 -12.66
C ASN A 199 -7.62 -22.34 -11.58
N LYS A 200 -7.84 -23.05 -10.48
CA LYS A 200 -6.85 -23.21 -9.40
C LYS A 200 -5.96 -24.39 -9.71
N HIS A 201 -4.67 -24.25 -9.45
CA HIS A 201 -3.66 -25.27 -9.67
C HIS A 201 -2.93 -25.60 -8.37
N LYS A 202 -2.64 -26.89 -8.18
CA LYS A 202 -1.74 -27.37 -7.14
C LYS A 202 -0.56 -28.03 -7.81
N TYR A 203 0.65 -27.66 -7.41
CA TYR A 203 1.89 -28.21 -7.94
C TYR A 203 2.51 -29.16 -6.93
N LYS A 204 3.20 -30.20 -7.43
CA LYS A 204 4.07 -31.02 -6.60
C LYS A 204 5.26 -30.20 -6.14
N LYS A 205 5.55 -30.25 -4.84
CA LYS A 205 6.57 -29.43 -4.18
C LYS A 205 7.92 -29.53 -4.92
N GLY A 206 8.47 -28.37 -5.28
CA GLY A 206 9.77 -28.27 -5.97
C GLY A 206 9.74 -28.59 -7.46
N THR A 207 8.56 -28.71 -8.08
CA THR A 207 8.42 -29.05 -9.51
C THR A 207 7.35 -28.19 -10.18
N ALA A 208 7.33 -28.20 -11.52
CA ALA A 208 6.26 -27.60 -12.33
C ALA A 208 5.12 -28.59 -12.64
N GLU A 209 5.14 -29.79 -12.06
CA GLU A 209 4.12 -30.83 -12.26
C GLU A 209 2.82 -30.45 -11.53
N VAL A 210 1.71 -30.31 -12.28
CA VAL A 210 0.37 -30.04 -11.72
C VAL A 210 -0.22 -31.36 -11.22
N ILE A 211 -0.53 -31.43 -9.93
CA ILE A 211 -1.12 -32.61 -9.28
C ILE A 211 -2.64 -32.48 -9.09
N GLU A 212 -3.17 -31.26 -9.14
CA GLU A 212 -4.60 -31.00 -9.00
C GLU A 212 -4.97 -29.74 -9.78
N ARG A 213 -6.09 -29.80 -10.49
CA ARG A 213 -6.71 -28.64 -11.15
C ARG A 213 -8.16 -28.57 -10.69
N LYS A 214 -8.56 -27.43 -10.12
CA LYS A 214 -9.97 -27.13 -9.84
C LYS A 214 -10.43 -26.06 -10.81
N GLU A 215 -11.31 -26.44 -11.71
CA GLU A 215 -11.80 -25.52 -12.72
C GLU A 215 -12.84 -24.56 -12.16
N ASN A 216 -12.94 -23.37 -12.77
CA ASN A 216 -14.03 -22.41 -12.53
C ASN A 216 -14.28 -22.10 -11.04
N SER A 217 -13.21 -22.03 -10.25
CA SER A 217 -13.28 -21.82 -8.80
C SER A 217 -13.20 -20.32 -8.49
N PRO A 218 -13.90 -19.85 -7.44
CA PRO A 218 -13.82 -18.45 -7.03
C PRO A 218 -12.38 -18.09 -6.65
N VAL A 219 -11.91 -16.92 -7.10
CA VAL A 219 -10.61 -16.35 -6.78
C VAL A 219 -10.81 -14.86 -6.53
N VAL A 220 -10.28 -14.40 -5.39
CA VAL A 220 -10.23 -12.98 -5.00
C VAL A 220 -8.79 -12.69 -4.62
N CYS A 221 -8.13 -11.79 -5.33
CA CYS A 221 -6.71 -11.52 -5.16
C CYS A 221 -6.34 -10.15 -5.77
N LEU A 222 -5.15 -9.67 -5.48
CA LEU A 222 -4.56 -8.53 -6.17
C LEU A 222 -3.64 -8.99 -7.29
N ARG A 223 -3.78 -8.33 -8.44
CA ARG A 223 -2.76 -8.29 -9.49
C ARG A 223 -1.92 -7.04 -9.24
N ILE A 224 -0.61 -7.21 -9.21
CA ILE A 224 0.31 -6.09 -9.02
C ILE A 224 1.01 -5.84 -10.34
N TYR A 225 0.97 -4.60 -10.80
CA TYR A 225 1.64 -4.17 -12.02
C TYR A 225 2.74 -3.17 -11.71
N TYR A 226 3.94 -3.44 -12.21
CA TYR A 226 5.02 -2.46 -12.29
C TYR A 226 5.12 -1.93 -13.72
N PHE A 227 4.97 -0.61 -13.87
CA PHE A 227 5.14 0.06 -15.15
C PHE A 227 6.36 0.98 -15.11
N LYS A 228 7.39 0.66 -15.89
CA LYS A 228 8.59 1.49 -16.03
C LYS A 228 8.46 2.42 -17.23
N PRO A 229 8.70 3.73 -17.08
CA PRO A 229 8.62 4.63 -18.21
C PRO A 229 9.84 4.46 -19.12
N LEU A 230 9.64 4.47 -20.44
CA LEU A 230 10.72 4.46 -21.43
C LEU A 230 11.38 5.84 -21.62
N LYS A 231 10.67 6.90 -21.19
CA LYS A 231 11.13 8.29 -21.24
C LYS A 231 11.21 8.85 -19.82
N ASN A 232 11.91 9.96 -19.65
CA ASN A 232 11.90 10.67 -18.38
C ASN A 232 10.50 11.23 -18.15
N ILE A 233 9.91 10.84 -17.02
CA ILE A 233 8.63 11.34 -16.50
C ILE A 233 8.87 11.72 -15.04
N TYR A 234 8.26 12.79 -14.56
CA TYR A 234 8.39 13.28 -13.20
C TYR A 234 7.06 13.20 -12.45
N SER A 235 7.13 13.02 -11.13
CA SER A 235 5.95 12.97 -10.24
C SER A 235 5.09 14.24 -10.27
N SER A 236 5.67 15.38 -10.63
CA SER A 236 4.97 16.65 -10.83
C SER A 236 4.03 16.65 -12.04
N GLU A 237 4.18 15.71 -12.97
CA GLU A 237 3.30 15.56 -14.13
C GLU A 237 1.98 14.85 -13.80
N PHE A 238 1.88 14.26 -12.61
CA PHE A 238 0.66 13.60 -12.12
C PHE A 238 -0.10 14.52 -11.19
N THR A 239 -1.42 14.34 -11.05
CA THR A 239 -2.16 15.02 -9.98
C THR A 239 -1.92 14.36 -8.63
N ASP A 240 -2.24 15.07 -7.54
CA ASP A 240 -2.18 14.53 -6.18
C ASP A 240 -3.44 13.73 -5.79
N TYR A 241 -4.45 13.66 -6.67
CA TYR A 241 -5.76 13.06 -6.37
C TYR A 241 -5.85 11.64 -6.92
N GLY A 242 -6.07 10.67 -6.04
CA GLY A 242 -6.20 9.26 -6.42
C GLY A 242 -4.88 8.61 -6.85
N ILE A 243 -3.74 9.27 -6.64
CA ILE A 243 -2.40 8.74 -6.93
C ILE A 243 -1.53 8.99 -5.71
N PHE A 244 -0.96 7.91 -5.15
CA PHE A 244 -0.04 7.96 -4.03
C PHE A 244 1.34 8.44 -4.52
N LYS A 245 1.78 9.60 -4.02
CA LYS A 245 3.10 10.17 -4.29
C LYS A 245 4.00 10.04 -3.08
N PRO A 246 5.31 9.76 -3.26
CA PRO A 246 6.24 9.68 -2.15
C PRO A 246 6.41 11.07 -1.52
N ILE A 247 6.49 11.12 -0.19
CA ILE A 247 6.96 12.30 0.52
C ILE A 247 8.49 12.24 0.55
N ILE A 248 9.12 13.00 -0.33
CA ILE A 248 10.57 13.16 -0.37
C ILE A 248 10.90 14.32 0.56
N ASN A 249 11.48 14.03 1.72
CA ASN A 249 11.72 15.00 2.79
C ASN A 249 12.35 16.32 2.29
N ASN A 250 11.69 17.43 2.64
CA ASN A 250 12.40 18.61 3.16
C ASN A 250 11.82 19.15 4.48
N THR A 251 10.81 18.51 5.07
CA THR A 251 10.31 18.85 6.42
C THR A 251 9.61 17.67 7.06
N MET A 252 10.33 16.92 7.88
CA MET A 252 9.77 16.34 9.10
C MET A 252 10.82 16.54 10.20
N PRO A 253 10.73 17.62 11.00
CA PRO A 253 11.54 17.76 12.20
C PRO A 253 10.97 16.82 13.27
N ASN A 254 11.41 15.57 13.28
CA ASN A 254 11.27 14.73 14.48
C ASN A 254 12.28 15.22 15.52
N GLN A 255 11.93 16.30 16.22
CA GLN A 255 12.49 16.56 17.54
C GLN A 255 11.40 16.33 18.57
N ALA A 256 11.43 15.14 19.15
CA ALA A 256 10.87 14.96 20.49
C ALA A 256 11.74 15.80 21.44
N HIS A 257 11.26 16.99 21.78
CA HIS A 257 11.73 17.72 22.94
C HIS A 257 10.74 17.51 24.09
N GLU A 258 11.33 17.03 25.18
CA GLU A 258 10.86 16.91 26.58
C GLU A 258 10.17 15.60 26.99
#